data_AF-A0A2G6Y328-F1
#
_entry.id   AF-A0A2G6Y328-F1
#
_cell.length_a   1.000
_cell.length_b   1.000
_cell.length_c   1.000
_cell.angle_alpha   90.00
_cell.angle_beta   90.00
_cell.angle_gamma   90.00
#
_symmetry.space_group_name_H-M   'P 1'
#
loop_
_entity.id
_entity.type
_entity.pdbx_description
1 polymer ?
#
loop_
_entity_poly.entity_id
_entity_poly.type
_entity_poly.pdbx_seq_one_letter_code
_entity_poly.pdbx_strand_id
1 'polypeptide(L)'
;MPTLVAVLTLVALLKLSQVELPRWHLAFWFGLLVGLALMGAMPRLQALANGVGSFLAAWLYFALLERTDNYEDKPLHWLILIGGFVLLIASRFYIDIRVYGISL
;
A
#
# COMPACT_ATOMS: atom_id res chain seq x y z
N MET A 1 12.33 9.03 1.78
CA MET A 1 11.63 8.20 2.80
C MET A 1 10.51 7.40 2.12
N PRO A 2 10.75 6.12 1.80
CA PRO A 2 9.78 5.20 1.19
C PRO A 2 8.40 5.17 1.85
N THR A 3 8.32 5.32 3.19
CA THR A 3 7.02 5.37 3.90
C THR A 3 6.20 6.58 3.48
N LEU A 4 6.81 7.74 3.32
CA LEU A 4 6.09 8.96 2.90
C LEU A 4 5.53 8.82 1.49
N VAL A 5 6.31 8.22 0.58
CA VAL A 5 5.82 7.88 -0.77
C VAL A 5 4.63 6.93 -0.67
N ALA A 6 4.74 5.86 0.10
CA ALA A 6 3.66 4.89 0.28
C ALA A 6 2.37 5.53 0.83
N VAL A 7 2.48 6.41 1.85
CA VAL A 7 1.33 7.13 2.43
C VAL A 7 0.65 8.00 1.38
N LEU A 8 1.41 8.88 0.72
CA LEU A 8 0.84 9.82 -0.25
C LEU A 8 0.22 9.09 -1.44
N THR A 9 0.88 8.03 -1.93
CA THR A 9 0.36 7.20 -3.00
C THR A 9 -0.93 6.49 -2.57
N LEU A 10 -0.97 5.85 -1.40
CA LEU A 10 -2.15 5.11 -0.95
C LEU A 10 -3.36 6.03 -0.74
N VAL A 11 -3.14 7.23 -0.16
CA VAL A 11 -4.20 8.24 -0.01
C VAL A 11 -4.73 8.70 -1.36
N ALA A 12 -3.85 8.99 -2.32
CA ALA A 12 -4.27 9.39 -3.66
C ALA A 12 -5.06 8.27 -4.36
N LEU A 13 -4.60 7.02 -4.25
CA LEU A 13 -5.25 5.87 -4.86
C LEU A 13 -6.61 5.53 -4.22
N LEU A 14 -6.75 5.71 -2.91
CA LEU A 14 -8.05 5.59 -2.21
C LEU A 14 -9.05 6.64 -2.68
N LYS A 15 -8.58 7.85 -3.03
CA LYS A 15 -9.46 8.85 -3.64
C LYS A 15 -9.83 8.47 -5.07
N LEU A 16 -8.87 7.95 -5.83
CA LEU A 16 -9.10 7.49 -7.20
C LEU A 16 -9.96 6.22 -7.29
N SER A 17 -10.03 5.41 -6.23
CA SER A 17 -10.91 4.24 -6.20
C SER A 17 -12.39 4.60 -6.25
N GLN A 18 -12.75 5.86 -5.98
CA GLN A 18 -14.12 6.37 -6.13
C GLN A 18 -14.49 6.67 -7.60
N VAL A 19 -13.55 6.57 -8.54
CA VAL A 19 -13.74 6.89 -9.97
C VAL A 19 -13.75 5.62 -10.83
N GLU A 20 -14.23 4.50 -10.28
CA GLU A 20 -14.44 3.20 -10.96
C GLU A 20 -13.21 2.62 -11.69
N LEU A 21 -11.99 2.99 -11.28
CA LEU A 21 -10.78 2.41 -11.85
C LEU A 21 -10.63 0.93 -11.47
N PRO A 22 -10.11 0.08 -12.37
CA PRO A 22 -9.86 -1.33 -12.03
C PRO A 22 -8.87 -1.46 -10.87
N ARG A 23 -9.22 -2.29 -9.87
CA ARG A 23 -8.42 -2.57 -8.66
C ARG A 23 -6.94 -2.87 -8.95
N TRP A 24 -6.69 -3.66 -9.98
CA TRP A 24 -5.34 -4.06 -10.35
C TRP A 24 -4.51 -2.85 -10.82
N HIS A 25 -5.12 -1.84 -11.45
CA HIS A 25 -4.42 -0.61 -11.83
C HIS A 25 -4.01 0.18 -10.59
N LEU A 26 -4.89 0.32 -9.60
CA LEU A 26 -4.57 1.01 -8.34
C LEU A 26 -3.41 0.30 -7.62
N ALA A 27 -3.52 -1.02 -7.48
CA ALA A 27 -2.47 -1.84 -6.88
C ALA A 27 -1.15 -1.78 -7.66
N PHE A 28 -1.21 -1.76 -9.00
CA PHE A 28 -0.04 -1.64 -9.88
C PHE A 28 0.73 -0.35 -9.60
N TRP A 29 0.03 0.79 -9.56
CA TRP A 29 0.67 2.07 -9.28
C TRP A 29 1.25 2.13 -7.87
N PHE A 30 0.57 1.55 -6.88
CA PHE A 30 1.12 1.45 -5.54
C PHE A 30 2.43 0.65 -5.52
N GLY A 31 2.42 -0.56 -6.10
CA GLY A 31 3.60 -1.43 -6.15
C GLY A 31 4.76 -0.82 -6.90
N LEU A 32 4.49 -0.19 -8.05
CA LEU A 32 5.50 0.48 -8.88
C LEU A 32 6.16 1.65 -8.13
N LEU A 33 5.36 2.57 -7.59
CA LEU A 33 5.88 3.78 -6.94
C LEU A 33 6.65 3.46 -5.65
N VAL A 34 6.15 2.49 -4.86
CA VAL A 34 6.88 2.01 -3.68
C VAL A 34 8.17 1.29 -4.08
N GLY A 35 8.14 0.43 -5.10
CA GLY A 35 9.32 -0.27 -5.59
C GLY A 35 10.41 0.70 -6.07
N LEU A 36 10.03 1.72 -6.85
CA LEU A 36 10.92 2.78 -7.31
C LEU A 36 11.52 3.58 -6.15
N ALA A 37 10.72 3.92 -5.14
CA ALA A 37 11.19 4.62 -3.94
C ALA A 37 12.22 3.79 -3.13
N LEU A 38 12.17 2.46 -3.23
CA LEU A 38 13.11 1.56 -2.56
C LEU A 38 14.39 1.30 -3.36
N MET A 39 14.41 1.53 -4.68
CA MET A 39 15.60 1.24 -5.51
C MET A 39 16.84 2.05 -5.10
N GLY A 40 16.66 3.23 -4.53
CA GLY A 40 17.76 4.05 -4.01
C GLY A 40 18.22 3.67 -2.59
N ALA A 41 17.50 2.77 -1.91
CA ALA A 41 17.67 2.50 -0.48
C ALA A 41 18.07 1.05 -0.16
N MET A 42 17.90 0.11 -1.11
CA MET A 42 18.25 -1.31 -0.91
C MET A 42 18.67 -1.98 -2.24
N PRO A 43 19.25 -3.20 -2.21
CA PRO A 43 19.61 -3.93 -3.42
C PRO A 43 18.44 -4.11 -4.38
N ARG A 44 18.70 -3.98 -5.69
CA ARG A 44 17.66 -3.96 -6.74
C ARG A 44 16.70 -5.14 -6.68
N LEU A 45 17.21 -6.35 -6.45
CA LEU A 45 16.37 -7.55 -6.36
C LEU A 45 15.42 -7.49 -5.15
N GLN A 46 15.88 -6.96 -4.01
CA GLN A 46 15.05 -6.76 -2.83
C GLN A 46 14.01 -5.65 -3.05
N ALA A 47 14.40 -4.57 -3.72
CA ALA A 47 13.48 -3.49 -4.09
C ALA A 47 12.36 -4.00 -5.04
N LEU A 48 12.72 -4.80 -6.04
CA LEU A 48 11.76 -5.43 -6.95
C LEU A 48 10.82 -6.39 -6.20
N ALA A 49 11.36 -7.27 -5.35
CA ALA A 49 10.54 -8.16 -4.53
C ALA A 49 9.57 -7.38 -3.62
N ASN A 50 10.02 -6.27 -3.04
CA ASN A 50 9.16 -5.39 -2.26
C ASN A 50 8.10 -4.68 -3.11
N GLY A 51 8.42 -4.26 -4.32
CA GLY A 51 7.45 -3.68 -5.26
C GLY A 51 6.35 -4.68 -5.63
N VAL A 52 6.73 -5.92 -5.95
CA VAL A 52 5.77 -7.01 -6.23
C VAL A 52 4.94 -7.34 -4.99
N GLY A 53 5.56 -7.43 -3.82
CA GLY A 53 4.85 -7.64 -2.56
C GLY A 53 3.85 -6.51 -2.24
N SER A 54 4.24 -5.26 -2.49
CA SER A 54 3.35 -4.09 -2.36
C SER A 54 2.17 -4.17 -3.31
N PHE A 55 2.40 -4.57 -4.56
CA PHE A 55 1.32 -4.81 -5.53
C PHE A 55 0.32 -5.85 -5.02
N LEU A 56 0.79 -7.03 -4.59
CA LEU A 56 -0.08 -8.10 -4.11
C LEU A 56 -0.88 -7.68 -2.88
N ALA A 57 -0.22 -7.01 -1.93
CA ALA A 57 -0.86 -6.53 -0.71
C ALA A 57 -1.92 -5.45 -1.00
N ALA A 58 -1.61 -4.49 -1.88
CA ALA A 58 -2.56 -3.46 -2.29
C ALA A 58 -3.72 -4.04 -3.11
N TRP A 59 -3.46 -5.03 -3.97
CA TRP A 59 -4.51 -5.69 -4.73
C TRP A 59 -5.50 -6.40 -3.82
N LEU A 60 -5.01 -7.16 -2.84
CA LEU A 60 -5.85 -7.78 -1.83
C LEU A 60 -6.66 -6.72 -1.05
N TYR A 61 -6.00 -5.63 -0.63
CA TYR A 61 -6.64 -4.53 0.09
C TYR A 61 -7.80 -3.90 -0.70
N PHE A 62 -7.58 -3.51 -1.95
CA PHE A 62 -8.63 -2.93 -2.80
C PHE A 62 -9.72 -3.94 -3.16
N ALA A 63 -9.37 -5.22 -3.35
CA ALA A 63 -10.37 -6.28 -3.57
C ALA A 63 -11.28 -6.49 -2.34
N LEU A 64 -10.72 -6.43 -1.14
CA LEU A 64 -11.47 -6.55 0.11
C LEU A 64 -12.36 -5.33 0.38
N LEU A 65 -11.86 -4.12 0.08
CA LEU A 65 -12.66 -2.89 0.18
C LEU A 65 -13.89 -2.93 -0.71
N GLU A 66 -13.74 -3.29 -1.98
CA GLU A 66 -14.87 -3.41 -2.89
C GLU A 66 -15.86 -4.49 -2.46
N ARG A 67 -15.35 -5.64 -1.99
CA ARG A 67 -16.21 -6.72 -1.50
C ARG A 67 -17.07 -6.32 -0.30
N THR A 68 -16.59 -5.38 0.50
CA THR A 68 -17.25 -4.91 1.72
C THR A 68 -17.97 -3.58 1.55
N ASP A 69 -18.00 -3.04 0.33
CA ASP A 69 -18.71 -1.81 -0.02
C ASP A 69 -20.23 -2.06 -0.14
N ASN A 70 -20.82 -2.65 0.89
CA ASN A 70 -22.25 -2.90 1.04
C ASN A 70 -22.75 -2.29 2.35
N TYR A 71 -24.02 -1.89 2.38
CA TYR A 71 -24.60 -1.19 3.54
C TYR A 71 -24.64 -2.05 4.82
N GLU A 72 -24.73 -3.38 4.67
CA GLU A 72 -24.78 -4.35 5.78
C GLU A 72 -23.40 -4.65 6.38
N ASP A 73 -22.34 -4.57 5.58
CA ASP A 73 -20.95 -4.92 5.97
C ASP A 73 -20.13 -3.69 6.42
N LYS A 74 -20.77 -2.55 6.68
CA LYS A 74 -20.10 -1.28 7.06
C LYS A 74 -19.01 -1.43 8.13
N PRO A 75 -19.21 -2.16 9.25
CA PRO A 75 -18.16 -2.31 10.25
C PRO A 75 -16.92 -3.01 9.69
N LEU A 76 -17.12 -4.04 8.87
CA LEU A 76 -16.04 -4.80 8.23
C LEU A 76 -15.32 -3.93 7.19
N HIS A 77 -16.06 -3.13 6.42
CA HIS A 77 -15.48 -2.15 5.50
C HIS A 77 -14.56 -1.16 6.20
N TRP A 78 -15.01 -0.56 7.31
CA TRP A 78 -14.20 0.36 8.10
C TRP A 78 -12.96 -0.31 8.69
N LEU A 79 -13.11 -1.54 9.18
CA LEU A 79 -11.98 -2.32 9.69
C LEU A 79 -10.94 -2.57 8.59
N ILE A 80 -11.38 -2.94 7.37
CA ILE A 80 -10.49 -3.16 6.24
C ILE A 80 -9.85 -1.85 5.82
N LEU A 81 -10.61 -0.76 5.69
CA LEU A 81 -10.12 0.55 5.30
C LEU A 81 -9.02 1.05 6.25
N ILE A 82 -9.32 1.11 7.55
CA ILE A 82 -8.38 1.65 8.53
C ILE A 82 -7.26 0.65 8.80
N GLY A 83 -7.61 -0.61 9.06
CA GLY A 83 -6.64 -1.66 9.40
C GLY A 83 -5.69 -1.98 8.26
N GLY A 84 -6.22 -2.13 7.04
CA GLY A 84 -5.41 -2.36 5.84
C GLY A 84 -4.51 -1.18 5.51
N PHE A 85 -4.99 0.06 5.66
CA PHE A 85 -4.15 1.25 5.53
C PHE A 85 -2.99 1.22 6.53
N VAL A 86 -3.28 1.05 7.82
CA VAL A 86 -2.26 1.02 8.87
C VAL A 86 -1.25 -0.11 8.62
N LEU A 87 -1.69 -1.32 8.26
CA LEU A 87 -0.81 -2.45 7.99
C LEU A 87 0.11 -2.20 6.79
N LEU A 88 -0.42 -1.67 5.69
CA LEU A 88 0.37 -1.34 4.51
C LEU A 88 1.43 -0.29 4.82
N ILE A 89 1.09 0.76 5.58
CA ILE A 89 2.04 1.82 5.95
C ILE A 89 3.05 1.33 6.99
N ALA A 90 2.61 0.62 8.04
CA ALA A 90 3.48 0.08 9.08
C ALA A 90 4.53 -0.87 8.50
N SER A 91 4.18 -1.66 7.49
CA SER A 91 5.14 -2.52 6.78
C SER A 91 6.29 -1.72 6.13
N ARG A 92 6.02 -0.51 5.65
CA ARG A 92 7.02 0.37 5.03
C ARG A 92 7.80 1.15 6.07
N PHE A 93 7.13 1.58 7.13
CA PHE A 93 7.78 2.21 8.26
C PHE A 93 8.81 1.27 8.90
N TYR A 94 8.49 -0.02 9.03
CA TYR A 94 9.44 -1.03 9.48
C TYR A 94 10.68 -1.13 8.59
N ILE A 95 10.50 -1.07 7.26
CA ILE A 95 11.63 -1.03 6.31
C ILE A 95 12.45 0.24 6.51
N ASP A 96 11.81 1.39 6.67
CA ASP A 96 12.51 2.65 6.90
C ASP A 96 13.34 2.61 8.20
N ILE A 97 12.81 2.04 9.29
CA ILE A 97 13.59 1.80 10.52
C ILE A 97 14.82 0.94 10.23
N ARG A 98 14.62 -0.18 9.52
CA ARG A 98 15.70 -1.15 9.24
C ARG A 98 16.77 -0.62 8.28
N VAL A 99 16.39 0.22 7.33
CA VAL A 99 17.28 0.74 6.28
C VAL A 99 17.97 2.04 6.71
N TYR A 100 17.24 2.96 7.35
CA TYR A 100 17.78 4.25 7.78
C TYR A 100 18.31 4.24 9.22
N GLY A 101 18.16 3.13 9.95
CA GLY A 101 18.69 3.00 11.31
C GLY A 101 18.07 4.02 12.28
N ILE A 102 16.82 4.42 12.05
CA ILE A 102 16.07 5.29 12.97
C ILE A 102 15.85 4.48 14.26
N SER A 103 16.79 4.60 15.21
CA SER A 103 16.66 4.05 16.55
C SER A 103 15.52 4.78 17.25
N LEU A 104 14.53 4.02 17.71
CA LEU A 104 13.48 4.51 18.58
C LEU A 104 14.03 4.77 19.99
#